data_AF-A0A2C9WLS7-F1
#
_entry.id   AF-A0A2C9WLS7-F1
#
_cell.length_a   1.000
_cell.length_b   1.000
_cell.length_c   1.000
_cell.angle_alpha   90.00
_cell.angle_beta   90.00
_cell.angle_gamma   90.00
#
_symmetry.space_group_name_H-M   'P 1'
#
loop_
_entity.id
_entity.type
_entity.pdbx_description
1 polymer ?
#
loop_
_entity_poly.entity_id
_entity_poly.type
_entity_poly.pdbx_seq_one_letter_code
_entity_poly.pdbx_strand_id
1 'polypeptide(L)'
;MAEVSHLHFSPSSSCSSVMARTLAATPRQLPLTLCSTISSNVKFNGRVSSSISCALPSAAWTPRVRSLKCSASMSQSYAQQSAKFLEASKKGNLIPLYHCILCDHLTPVLAYRCLVKEDDRDAPSFLFESVEPGLDASTIGRYSVIGAQPSIEIVAKENMVTIMDHYEGRRTEKIVDDPMAIPRRMMDDWNPQLIDELPEVFTGGWVGYFSYDTVRYVEKKKLPFSAAPPDDRNLPDVHLGLYEDVMIFDHLEKKAYVIHWVRLDQYSTAEEALSDGMNRLENLLSRVHNTATPRLASGSIQLSTHLFGPKLEMSSMTSEKYKAAVLHAKEHILAGDIFQIVLSQRFERRTFADPFEIYRALRIVNPSPYMAYLQARGCILVASSPEILTRVKKNKVINRPLAGTVRRGKTPKEDKMLEKELLNDGKQCAEHIMLVDLGRNDVGKVSKAGSVKVERLMDIERYSHVMHISSTVTGELLDHLTSWDALRAALPVGTVSGAPKVKAMELIDQLEVTRRGPYSGGFGGISFSGDMDVALALRTIVFPTSTRYDTMYSYNDLNKRREWVAHLQAGAGIVADSDPADEQRECENKAAGLARAIDLAEDSFVKK
;
A
#
# COMPACT_ATOMS: atom_id res chain seq x y z
N MET A 1 19.02 -62.91 6.54
CA MET A 1 18.51 -62.10 5.41
C MET A 1 18.81 -60.65 5.74
N ALA A 2 19.76 -60.09 4.99
CA ALA A 2 20.19 -58.68 4.86
C ALA A 2 19.81 -57.70 6.00
N GLU A 3 20.63 -57.62 7.04
CA GLU A 3 21.65 -56.57 7.30
C GLU A 3 21.08 -55.19 7.66
N VAL A 4 20.87 -55.05 8.97
CA VAL A 4 20.68 -53.81 9.73
C VAL A 4 21.98 -53.58 10.51
N SER A 5 22.60 -52.41 10.39
CA SER A 5 23.71 -52.01 11.25
C SER A 5 23.36 -50.72 12.00
N HIS A 6 22.97 -50.89 13.26
CA HIS A 6 22.96 -49.86 14.29
C HIS A 6 24.40 -49.50 14.69
N LEU A 7 24.69 -48.23 14.91
CA LEU A 7 25.79 -47.82 15.80
C LEU A 7 25.37 -46.60 16.62
N HIS A 8 25.22 -46.85 17.92
CA HIS A 8 25.20 -45.89 19.01
C HIS A 8 26.54 -45.16 19.14
N PHE A 9 26.54 -43.88 19.52
CA PHE A 9 27.61 -43.30 20.32
C PHE A 9 27.05 -42.37 21.39
N SER A 10 27.39 -42.68 22.63
CA SER A 10 27.14 -41.93 23.86
C SER A 10 28.26 -40.87 24.09
N PRO A 11 28.06 -39.92 25.02
CA PRO A 11 28.81 -38.68 25.08
C PRO A 11 30.10 -38.79 25.92
N SER A 12 31.11 -38.01 25.60
CA SER A 12 32.20 -37.71 26.55
C SER A 12 32.66 -36.26 26.42
N SER A 13 32.71 -35.63 27.58
CA SER A 13 33.19 -34.30 27.87
C SER A 13 34.71 -34.27 27.92
N SER A 14 35.32 -33.21 27.40
CA SER A 14 36.55 -32.68 27.99
C SER A 14 36.77 -31.23 27.59
N CYS A 15 37.29 -30.52 28.58
CA CYS A 15 37.45 -29.10 28.72
C CYS A 15 38.71 -28.61 27.99
N SER A 16 38.65 -27.47 27.31
CA SER A 16 39.84 -26.62 27.13
C SER A 16 39.43 -25.18 26.83
N SER A 17 39.50 -24.37 27.88
CA SER A 17 39.68 -22.92 27.89
C SER A 17 40.88 -22.46 27.05
N VAL A 18 40.82 -21.23 26.52
CA VAL A 18 41.86 -20.33 25.94
C VAL A 18 41.24 -19.72 24.67
N MET A 19 41.08 -18.41 24.46
CA MET A 19 41.73 -17.22 24.98
C MET A 19 40.77 -16.04 24.73
N ALA A 20 40.43 -15.28 25.77
CA ALA A 20 39.81 -13.96 25.63
C ALA A 20 40.91 -12.96 25.24
N ARG A 21 40.74 -12.26 24.10
CA ARG A 21 41.52 -11.06 23.77
C ARG A 21 40.62 -9.85 23.84
N THR A 22 40.75 -9.18 24.97
CA THR A 22 40.30 -7.84 25.31
C THR A 22 40.97 -6.82 24.37
N LEU A 23 40.19 -6.00 23.67
CA LEU A 23 40.66 -4.73 23.14
C LEU A 23 39.86 -3.62 23.80
N ALA A 24 40.52 -2.99 24.76
CA ALA A 24 40.10 -1.76 25.41
C ALA A 24 40.23 -0.59 24.43
N ALA A 25 39.14 0.15 24.23
CA ALA A 25 39.17 1.48 23.64
C ALA A 25 38.84 2.49 24.74
N THR A 26 39.87 3.22 25.17
CA THR A 26 39.77 4.37 26.09
C THR A 26 39.02 5.54 25.44
N PRO A 27 38.24 6.31 26.22
CA PRO A 27 37.40 7.40 25.72
C PRO A 27 38.22 8.68 25.51
N ARG A 28 38.04 9.36 24.38
CA ARG A 28 38.53 10.72 24.17
C ARG A 28 37.56 11.72 24.82
N GLN A 29 38.06 12.44 25.81
CA GLN A 29 37.46 13.64 26.38
C GLN A 29 37.42 14.78 25.35
N LEU A 30 36.31 15.50 25.29
CA LEU A 30 36.20 16.86 24.75
C LEU A 30 35.63 17.76 25.86
N PRO A 31 36.13 19.00 26.02
CA PRO A 31 35.84 19.82 27.19
C PRO A 31 34.53 20.61 27.08
N LEU A 32 33.92 20.80 28.25
CA LEU A 32 32.84 21.73 28.56
C LEU A 32 33.32 23.20 28.52
N THR A 33 32.54 24.08 27.92
CA THR A 33 32.44 25.51 28.34
C THR A 33 31.04 26.08 28.04
N LEU A 34 30.27 26.21 29.12
CA LEU A 34 29.43 27.32 29.61
C LEU A 34 28.49 28.15 28.70
N CYS A 35 27.27 28.26 29.24
CA CYS A 35 26.13 29.15 29.03
C CYS A 35 26.39 30.62 28.63
N SER A 36 25.44 31.17 27.85
CA SER A 36 24.81 32.45 28.18
C SER A 36 23.40 32.55 27.54
N THR A 37 22.42 32.78 28.40
CA THR A 37 21.02 33.14 28.11
C THR A 37 20.90 34.59 27.64
N ILE A 38 20.11 34.87 26.59
CA ILE A 38 19.50 36.19 26.38
C ILE A 38 18.05 36.00 25.91
N SER A 39 17.12 36.49 26.73
CA SER A 39 15.70 36.67 26.44
C SER A 39 15.45 37.99 25.74
N SER A 40 14.52 38.05 24.77
CA SER A 40 13.89 39.31 24.38
C SER A 40 12.41 39.10 24.03
N ASN A 41 11.54 39.58 24.92
CA ASN A 41 10.12 39.84 24.70
C ASN A 41 9.96 41.17 23.95
N VAL A 42 9.08 41.24 22.96
CA VAL A 42 8.57 42.52 22.42
C VAL A 42 7.05 42.47 22.39
N LYS A 43 6.42 43.37 23.17
CA LYS A 43 4.99 43.68 23.18
C LYS A 43 4.71 44.71 22.08
N PHE A 44 3.61 44.55 21.33
CA PHE A 44 3.05 45.61 20.49
C PHE A 44 1.83 46.23 21.17
N ASN A 45 1.90 47.54 21.40
CA ASN A 45 0.77 48.39 21.81
C ASN A 45 0.13 49.03 20.57
N GLY A 46 -1.20 49.10 20.56
CA GLY A 46 -1.99 49.74 19.51
C GLY A 46 -2.11 51.26 19.63
N ARG A 47 -2.62 51.88 18.56
CA ARG A 47 -3.39 53.14 18.49
C ARG A 47 -3.97 53.24 17.07
N VAL A 48 -5.29 53.11 16.93
CA VAL A 48 -6.32 54.17 16.80
C VAL A 48 -6.24 54.96 15.49
N SER A 49 -7.35 54.86 14.76
CA SER A 49 -7.76 55.49 13.51
C SER A 49 -7.97 57.00 13.60
N SER A 50 -7.69 57.70 12.50
CA SER A 50 -8.54 58.81 12.04
C SER A 50 -8.43 58.98 10.52
N SER A 51 -9.59 59.17 9.90
CA SER A 51 -9.86 59.32 8.48
C SER A 51 -9.79 60.78 8.05
N ILE A 52 -9.05 61.09 6.98
CA ILE A 52 -9.28 62.30 6.17
C ILE A 52 -9.07 61.95 4.69
N SER A 53 -10.11 62.22 3.89
CA SER A 53 -10.15 62.14 2.44
C SER A 53 -9.56 63.39 1.79
N CYS A 54 -8.70 63.24 0.78
CA CYS A 54 -8.51 64.25 -0.27
C CYS A 54 -8.14 63.56 -1.59
N ALA A 55 -8.73 64.04 -2.68
CA ALA A 55 -8.70 63.45 -4.00
C ALA A 55 -7.76 64.19 -4.97
N LEU A 56 -7.35 63.46 -6.03
CA LEU A 56 -6.80 63.85 -7.34
C LEU A 56 -5.29 64.21 -7.45
N PRO A 57 -4.65 64.09 -8.65
CA PRO A 57 -4.89 63.16 -9.77
C PRO A 57 -3.60 62.51 -10.35
N SER A 58 -3.84 61.55 -11.25
CA SER A 58 -2.98 60.87 -12.24
C SER A 58 -1.60 61.45 -12.62
N ALA A 59 -0.59 60.58 -12.63
CA ALA A 59 0.49 60.59 -13.62
C ALA A 59 0.98 59.16 -13.88
N ALA A 60 0.81 58.69 -15.12
CA ALA A 60 1.27 57.39 -15.59
C ALA A 60 2.79 57.41 -15.79
N TRP A 61 3.51 56.53 -15.08
CA TRP A 61 4.90 56.21 -15.35
C TRP A 61 5.01 54.70 -15.58
N THR A 62 5.34 54.32 -16.81
CA THR A 62 5.68 52.94 -17.17
C THR A 62 7.20 52.76 -17.06
N PRO A 63 7.71 51.80 -16.27
CA PRO A 63 9.07 51.33 -16.47
C PRO A 63 9.04 50.09 -17.37
N ARG A 64 9.66 50.20 -18.55
CA ARG A 64 10.02 49.05 -19.39
C ARG A 64 11.00 48.17 -18.61
N VAL A 65 10.51 47.07 -18.04
CA VAL A 65 11.36 45.98 -17.56
C VAL A 65 11.64 45.06 -18.75
N ARG A 66 12.89 45.03 -19.23
CA ARG A 66 13.37 44.02 -20.18
C ARG A 66 13.31 42.67 -19.50
N SER A 67 12.46 41.78 -20.01
CA SER A 67 12.49 40.36 -19.64
C SER A 67 13.77 39.73 -20.19
N LEU A 68 14.72 39.45 -19.30
CA LEU A 68 15.80 38.51 -19.60
C LEU A 68 15.16 37.12 -19.69
N LYS A 69 15.08 36.60 -20.91
CA LYS A 69 14.60 35.25 -21.20
C LYS A 69 15.45 34.22 -20.45
N CYS A 70 14.83 33.53 -19.50
CA CYS A 70 15.35 32.31 -18.89
C CYS A 70 15.22 31.09 -19.85
N SER A 71 15.46 31.28 -21.15
CA SER A 71 15.22 30.24 -22.18
C SER A 71 16.43 29.36 -22.45
N ALA A 72 17.64 29.76 -22.05
CA ALA A 72 18.87 29.06 -22.39
C ALA A 72 19.11 27.77 -21.59
N SER A 73 18.76 27.74 -20.28
CA SER A 73 18.97 26.54 -19.46
C SER A 73 17.92 25.44 -19.75
N MET A 74 16.67 25.82 -20.00
CA MET A 74 15.63 24.88 -20.44
C MET A 74 16.01 24.25 -21.78
N SER A 75 16.46 25.04 -22.77
CA SER A 75 16.85 24.49 -24.08
C SER A 75 17.99 23.47 -24.01
N GLN A 76 18.91 23.60 -23.04
CA GLN A 76 20.04 22.69 -22.89
C GLN A 76 19.65 21.37 -22.21
N SER A 77 18.75 21.44 -21.22
CA SER A 77 18.14 20.25 -20.59
C SER A 77 17.33 19.42 -21.58
N TYR A 78 16.53 20.07 -22.43
CA TYR A 78 15.75 19.40 -23.47
C TYR A 78 16.65 18.71 -24.50
N ALA A 79 17.67 19.41 -25.01
CA ALA A 79 18.60 18.83 -25.98
C ALA A 79 19.35 17.59 -25.43
N GLN A 80 19.72 17.62 -24.15
CA GLN A 80 20.37 16.48 -23.50
C GLN A 80 19.41 15.28 -23.32
N GLN A 81 18.16 15.54 -22.93
CA GLN A 81 17.13 14.50 -22.80
C GLN A 81 16.78 13.87 -24.15
N SER A 82 16.66 14.69 -25.21
CA SER A 82 16.46 14.20 -26.58
C SER A 82 17.60 13.27 -27.02
N ALA A 83 18.85 13.65 -26.80
CA ALA A 83 20.00 12.83 -27.18
C ALA A 83 20.02 11.48 -26.42
N LYS A 84 19.75 11.50 -25.10
CA LYS A 84 19.66 10.29 -24.28
C LYS A 84 18.52 9.37 -24.74
N PHE A 85 17.36 9.94 -25.06
CA PHE A 85 16.21 9.19 -25.56
C PHE A 85 16.53 8.46 -26.87
N LEU A 86 17.14 9.15 -27.83
CA LEU A 86 17.53 8.56 -29.11
C LEU A 86 18.66 7.52 -29.00
N GLU A 87 19.48 7.58 -27.95
CA GLU A 87 20.44 6.52 -27.66
C GLU A 87 19.75 5.30 -27.02
N ALA A 88 18.86 5.54 -26.06
CA ALA A 88 18.07 4.51 -25.39
C ALA A 88 17.15 3.76 -26.37
N SER A 89 16.60 4.44 -27.38
CA SER A 89 15.73 3.84 -28.40
C SER A 89 16.41 2.82 -29.30
N LYS A 90 17.75 2.84 -29.34
CA LYS A 90 18.52 1.81 -30.05
C LYS A 90 18.69 0.53 -29.25
N LYS A 91 18.48 0.59 -27.93
CA LYS A 91 18.73 -0.51 -26.98
C LYS A 91 17.45 -1.14 -26.44
N GLY A 92 16.31 -0.43 -26.48
CA GLY A 92 15.01 -0.92 -26.06
C GLY A 92 13.85 -0.12 -26.64
N ASN A 93 12.63 -0.57 -26.37
CA ASN A 93 11.39 -0.04 -26.97
C ASN A 93 10.46 0.67 -25.98
N LEU A 94 10.86 0.77 -24.71
CA LEU A 94 10.10 1.44 -23.67
C LEU A 94 11.04 2.36 -22.88
N ILE A 95 10.86 3.67 -23.02
CA ILE A 95 11.84 4.67 -22.57
C ILE A 95 11.16 5.70 -21.69
N PRO A 96 11.71 5.98 -20.49
CA PRO A 96 11.18 7.04 -19.64
C PRO A 96 11.67 8.41 -20.10
N LEU A 97 10.75 9.35 -20.20
CA LEU A 97 11.00 10.78 -20.17
C LEU A 97 10.64 11.30 -18.78
N TYR A 98 11.39 12.26 -18.25
CA TYR A 98 11.08 12.81 -16.94
C TYR A 98 11.42 14.29 -16.82
N HIS A 99 10.82 14.93 -15.82
CA HIS A 99 11.19 16.25 -15.36
C HIS A 99 11.29 16.23 -13.84
N CYS A 100 12.33 16.88 -13.30
CA CYS A 100 12.53 16.98 -11.86
C CYS A 100 12.17 18.40 -11.41
N ILE A 101 11.20 18.52 -10.50
CA ILE A 101 10.72 19.79 -9.98
C ILE A 101 10.91 19.87 -8.46
N LEU A 102 10.93 21.08 -7.91
CA LEU A 102 10.86 21.29 -6.47
C LEU A 102 9.44 21.00 -5.96
N CYS A 103 9.33 20.36 -4.80
CA CYS A 103 8.05 20.00 -4.19
C CYS A 103 7.77 20.72 -2.86
N ASP A 104 8.34 21.90 -2.66
CA ASP A 104 8.18 22.73 -1.46
C ASP A 104 6.73 23.25 -1.29
N HIS A 105 6.05 23.60 -2.39
CA HIS A 105 4.64 24.03 -2.39
C HIS A 105 3.66 22.93 -2.81
N LEU A 106 4.17 21.78 -3.25
CA LEU A 106 3.36 20.69 -3.78
C LEU A 106 3.49 19.47 -2.88
N THR A 107 2.40 19.13 -2.18
CA THR A 107 2.33 17.90 -1.39
C THR A 107 1.76 16.75 -2.22
N PRO A 108 2.03 15.46 -1.90
CA PRO A 108 1.43 14.34 -2.61
C PRO A 108 -0.11 14.39 -2.66
N VAL A 109 -0.74 14.82 -1.56
CA VAL A 109 -2.20 14.96 -1.46
C VAL A 109 -2.73 16.02 -2.43
N LEU A 110 -2.04 17.16 -2.55
CA LEU A 110 -2.43 18.21 -3.47
C LEU A 110 -2.18 17.79 -4.93
N ALA A 111 -1.02 17.18 -5.21
CA ALA A 111 -0.69 16.69 -6.54
C ALA A 111 -1.68 15.65 -7.05
N TYR A 112 -2.08 14.70 -6.20
CA TYR A 112 -3.14 13.73 -6.53
C TYR A 112 -4.42 14.46 -6.98
N ARG A 113 -4.80 15.54 -6.30
CA ARG A 113 -6.01 16.31 -6.62
C ARG A 113 -5.88 17.25 -7.83
N CYS A 114 -4.66 17.63 -8.20
CA CYS A 114 -4.40 18.24 -9.50
C CYS A 114 -4.59 17.25 -10.65
N LEU A 115 -4.34 15.95 -10.40
CA LEU A 115 -4.47 14.89 -11.39
C LEU A 115 -5.87 14.26 -11.41
N VAL A 116 -6.58 14.21 -10.28
CA VAL A 116 -7.90 13.56 -10.17
C VAL A 116 -8.90 14.53 -9.58
N LYS A 117 -9.91 14.89 -10.37
CA LYS A 117 -10.99 15.79 -9.94
C LYS A 117 -11.79 15.15 -8.81
N GLU A 118 -12.45 15.98 -8.01
CA GLU A 118 -13.21 15.53 -6.84
C GLU A 118 -14.46 14.71 -7.20
N ASP A 119 -15.06 14.96 -8.35
CA ASP A 119 -16.25 14.27 -8.87
C ASP A 119 -15.90 12.99 -9.67
N ASP A 120 -14.65 12.84 -10.08
CA ASP A 120 -14.22 11.73 -10.93
C ASP A 120 -13.83 10.47 -10.13
N ARG A 121 -14.86 9.78 -9.64
CA ARG A 121 -14.74 8.64 -8.71
C ARG A 121 -14.54 7.28 -9.36
N ASP A 122 -14.78 7.19 -10.66
CA ASP A 122 -14.52 5.98 -11.44
C ASP A 122 -13.24 6.07 -12.26
N ALA A 123 -12.58 7.24 -12.31
CA ALA A 123 -11.25 7.36 -12.91
C ALA A 123 -10.23 6.54 -12.12
N PRO A 124 -9.64 5.49 -12.72
CA PRO A 124 -8.65 4.71 -12.04
C PRO A 124 -7.41 5.54 -11.74
N SER A 125 -6.98 5.48 -10.49
CA SER A 125 -5.91 6.33 -9.99
C SER A 125 -5.43 5.83 -8.63
N PHE A 126 -4.23 6.21 -8.25
CA PHE A 126 -3.66 5.84 -6.96
C PHE A 126 -2.79 6.93 -6.37
N LEU A 127 -2.77 6.97 -5.04
CA LEU A 127 -1.78 7.65 -4.21
C LEU A 127 -1.25 6.63 -3.21
N PHE A 128 0.03 6.31 -3.33
CA PHE A 128 0.75 5.44 -2.40
C PHE A 128 1.71 6.27 -1.55
N GLU A 129 1.60 6.10 -0.24
CA GLU A 129 2.51 6.68 0.74
C GLU A 129 3.02 5.57 1.67
N SER A 130 4.14 5.81 2.33
CA SER A 130 4.74 4.83 3.24
C SER A 130 5.16 5.50 4.54
N VAL A 131 5.17 4.70 5.61
CA VAL A 131 5.72 5.05 6.91
C VAL A 131 6.65 3.93 7.34
N GLU A 132 7.91 4.27 7.55
CA GLU A 132 8.94 3.32 7.94
C GLU A 132 8.97 3.17 9.47
N PRO A 133 9.04 1.94 10.00
CA PRO A 133 9.25 1.72 11.41
C PRO A 133 10.65 2.22 11.81
N GLY A 134 10.71 3.01 12.87
CA GLY A 134 11.98 3.53 13.41
C GLY A 134 12.30 2.91 14.78
N LEU A 135 13.52 3.16 15.27
CA LEU A 135 13.99 2.67 16.57
C LEU A 135 13.16 3.24 17.73
N ASP A 136 12.86 4.54 17.71
CA ASP A 136 12.10 5.23 18.76
C ASP A 136 10.71 5.68 18.28
N ALA A 137 10.65 6.21 17.04
CA ALA A 137 9.44 6.71 16.41
C ALA A 137 9.40 6.37 14.92
N SER A 138 8.21 6.15 14.39
CA SER A 138 7.96 5.95 12.96
C SER A 138 8.28 7.21 12.16
N THR A 139 8.92 7.05 11.00
CA THR A 139 9.23 8.15 10.07
C THR A 139 8.42 8.03 8.80
N ILE A 140 8.09 9.15 8.17
CA ILE A 140 7.51 9.12 6.82
C ILE A 140 8.53 8.47 5.89
N GLY A 141 8.08 7.49 5.11
CA GLY A 141 8.93 6.81 4.12
C GLY A 141 9.44 7.79 3.07
N ARG A 142 10.59 7.50 2.47
CA ARG A 142 11.25 8.48 1.59
C ARG A 142 10.41 8.89 0.39
N TYR A 143 9.58 7.98 -0.14
CA TYR A 143 8.86 8.20 -1.39
C TYR A 143 7.34 8.15 -1.25
N SER A 144 6.66 8.98 -2.05
CA SER A 144 5.24 8.83 -2.37
C SER A 144 5.06 8.76 -3.87
N VAL A 145 4.14 7.92 -4.33
CA VAL A 145 3.93 7.66 -5.76
C VAL A 145 2.47 7.91 -6.12
N ILE A 146 2.26 8.59 -7.24
CA ILE A 146 0.94 8.98 -7.75
C ILE A 146 0.83 8.57 -9.20
N GLY A 147 -0.32 8.03 -9.58
CA GLY A 147 -0.70 7.82 -10.97
C GLY A 147 -2.19 8.04 -11.16
N ALA A 148 -2.57 8.50 -12.34
CA ALA A 148 -3.96 8.72 -12.71
C ALA A 148 -4.14 8.42 -14.19
N GLN A 149 -5.35 8.00 -14.58
CA GLN A 149 -5.73 7.81 -15.99
C GLN A 149 -4.79 6.82 -16.70
N PRO A 150 -4.83 5.52 -16.35
CA PRO A 150 -3.98 4.53 -16.98
C PRO A 150 -4.25 4.46 -18.50
N SER A 151 -3.23 4.10 -19.28
CA SER A 151 -3.38 3.93 -20.74
C SER A 151 -4.19 2.67 -21.08
N ILE A 152 -4.06 1.61 -20.28
CA ILE A 152 -4.79 0.36 -20.43
C ILE A 152 -5.35 -0.05 -19.07
N GLU A 153 -6.56 -0.61 -19.04
CA GLU A 153 -7.11 -1.29 -17.87
C GLU A 153 -7.44 -2.75 -18.15
N ILE A 154 -7.23 -3.58 -17.15
CA ILE A 154 -7.62 -4.99 -17.13
C ILE A 154 -8.53 -5.20 -15.92
N VAL A 155 -9.77 -5.59 -16.19
CA VAL A 155 -10.79 -5.83 -15.17
C VAL A 155 -11.30 -7.25 -15.33
N ALA A 156 -11.06 -8.09 -14.32
CA ALA A 156 -11.50 -9.46 -14.30
C ALA A 156 -12.65 -9.64 -13.32
N LYS A 157 -13.70 -10.31 -13.78
CA LYS A 157 -14.76 -10.84 -12.93
C LYS A 157 -14.98 -12.30 -13.31
N GLU A 158 -14.61 -13.19 -12.40
CA GLU A 158 -14.48 -14.62 -12.66
C GLU A 158 -13.66 -14.81 -13.94
N ASN A 159 -14.09 -15.65 -14.88
CA ASN A 159 -13.32 -15.86 -16.10
C ASN A 159 -13.56 -14.77 -17.17
N MET A 160 -14.47 -13.80 -16.95
CA MET A 160 -14.70 -12.71 -17.88
C MET A 160 -13.70 -11.57 -17.64
N VAL A 161 -12.84 -11.32 -18.64
CA VAL A 161 -11.87 -10.22 -18.59
C VAL A 161 -12.24 -9.14 -19.59
N THR A 162 -12.42 -7.92 -19.10
CA THR A 162 -12.57 -6.70 -19.89
C THR A 162 -11.22 -5.99 -19.97
N ILE A 163 -10.74 -5.73 -21.19
CA ILE A 163 -9.58 -4.88 -21.45
C ILE A 163 -10.09 -3.58 -22.07
N MET A 164 -9.72 -2.45 -21.47
CA MET A 164 -10.00 -1.11 -21.98
C MET A 164 -8.69 -0.45 -22.36
N ASP A 165 -8.48 -0.23 -23.64
CA ASP A 165 -7.38 0.56 -24.17
C ASP A 165 -7.88 1.99 -24.38
N HIS A 166 -7.41 2.91 -23.52
CA HIS A 166 -7.82 4.32 -23.55
C HIS A 166 -7.09 5.10 -24.64
N TYR A 167 -5.98 4.57 -25.15
CA TYR A 167 -5.25 5.17 -26.26
C TYR A 167 -5.99 4.93 -27.58
N GLU A 168 -6.39 3.68 -27.84
CA GLU A 168 -7.18 3.30 -29.02
C GLU A 168 -8.68 3.61 -28.87
N GLY A 169 -9.15 3.91 -27.66
CA GLY A 169 -10.58 4.03 -27.35
C GLY A 169 -11.33 2.70 -27.51
N ARG A 170 -10.63 1.58 -27.29
CA ARG A 170 -11.12 0.23 -27.59
C ARG A 170 -11.46 -0.54 -26.32
N ARG A 171 -12.64 -1.18 -26.31
CA ARG A 171 -13.06 -2.11 -25.26
C ARG A 171 -13.17 -3.51 -25.83
N THR A 172 -12.53 -4.49 -25.19
CA THR A 172 -12.62 -5.90 -25.56
C THR A 172 -12.95 -6.76 -24.36
N GLU A 173 -13.76 -7.79 -24.58
CA GLU A 173 -14.11 -8.79 -23.58
C GLU A 173 -13.63 -10.16 -24.07
N LYS A 174 -13.09 -10.96 -23.16
CA LYS A 174 -12.69 -12.33 -23.45
C LYS A 174 -12.80 -13.19 -22.21
N ILE A 175 -13.11 -14.46 -22.43
CA ILE A 175 -13.07 -15.48 -21.39
C ILE A 175 -11.63 -15.97 -21.26
N VAL A 176 -11.04 -15.80 -20.08
CA VAL A 176 -9.65 -16.18 -19.81
C VAL A 176 -9.57 -16.91 -18.49
N ASP A 177 -8.75 -17.95 -18.51
CA ASP A 177 -8.53 -18.87 -17.41
C ASP A 177 -7.70 -18.29 -16.26
N ASP A 178 -6.77 -17.39 -16.57
CA ASP A 178 -5.95 -16.64 -15.62
C ASP A 178 -5.79 -15.19 -16.14
N PRO A 179 -6.47 -14.20 -15.53
CA PRO A 179 -6.38 -12.80 -15.93
C PRO A 179 -4.97 -12.22 -15.81
N MET A 180 -4.15 -12.70 -14.85
CA MET A 180 -2.78 -12.22 -14.64
C MET A 180 -1.83 -12.61 -15.78
N ALA A 181 -2.22 -13.55 -16.64
CA ALA A 181 -1.45 -13.90 -17.83
C ALA A 181 -1.50 -12.78 -18.90
N ILE A 182 -2.53 -11.93 -18.89
CA ILE A 182 -2.69 -10.85 -19.88
C ILE A 182 -1.64 -9.76 -19.70
N PRO A 183 -1.52 -9.08 -18.54
CA PRO A 183 -0.50 -8.05 -18.36
C PRO A 183 0.91 -8.64 -18.45
N ARG A 184 1.13 -9.88 -17.98
CA ARG A 184 2.40 -10.60 -18.17
C ARG A 184 2.78 -10.68 -19.65
N ARG A 185 1.90 -11.19 -20.51
CA ARG A 185 2.18 -11.32 -21.95
C ARG A 185 2.41 -9.97 -22.62
N MET A 186 1.69 -8.92 -22.20
CA MET A 186 1.93 -7.57 -22.71
C MET A 186 3.33 -7.06 -22.36
N MET A 187 3.86 -7.44 -21.20
CA MET A 187 5.21 -7.07 -20.79
C MET A 187 6.31 -7.88 -21.48
N ASP A 188 6.02 -9.07 -22.00
CA ASP A 188 7.02 -9.93 -22.67
C ASP A 188 7.65 -9.25 -23.90
N ASP A 189 6.88 -8.39 -24.58
CA ASP A 189 7.33 -7.62 -25.75
C ASP A 189 8.05 -6.31 -25.37
N TRP A 190 8.12 -5.95 -24.08
CA TRP A 190 8.72 -4.70 -23.62
C TRP A 190 10.14 -4.91 -23.09
N ASN A 191 11.05 -4.09 -23.59
CA ASN A 191 12.44 -3.99 -23.16
C ASN A 191 12.70 -2.58 -22.59
N PRO A 192 12.32 -2.33 -21.32
CA PRO A 192 12.42 -1.03 -20.69
C PRO A 192 13.87 -0.59 -20.50
N GLN A 193 14.15 0.68 -20.78
CA GLN A 193 15.45 1.28 -20.54
C GLN A 193 15.49 1.94 -19.16
N LEU A 194 16.38 1.43 -18.29
CA LEU A 194 16.63 2.02 -16.98
C LEU A 194 17.60 3.19 -17.12
N ILE A 195 17.29 4.30 -16.45
CA ILE A 195 18.11 5.50 -16.42
C ILE A 195 18.54 5.80 -14.98
N ASP A 196 19.82 6.10 -14.79
CA ASP A 196 20.44 6.24 -13.47
C ASP A 196 19.90 7.44 -12.67
N GLU A 197 19.30 8.42 -13.35
CA GLU A 197 18.77 9.63 -12.71
C GLU A 197 17.42 9.44 -12.01
N LEU A 198 16.72 8.34 -12.30
CA LEU A 198 15.46 8.02 -11.65
C LEU A 198 15.70 7.22 -10.36
N PRO A 199 14.88 7.45 -9.32
CA PRO A 199 15.01 6.69 -8.07
C PRO A 199 14.70 5.20 -8.30
N GLU A 200 15.38 4.31 -7.56
CA GLU A 200 15.12 2.85 -7.57
C GLU A 200 13.82 2.45 -6.84
N VAL A 201 12.71 3.05 -7.25
CA VAL A 201 11.34 2.78 -6.80
C VAL A 201 10.43 2.56 -8.00
N PHE A 202 9.14 2.33 -7.78
CA PHE A 202 8.18 2.22 -8.87
C PHE A 202 8.11 3.53 -9.66
N THR A 203 8.46 3.46 -10.95
CA THR A 203 8.46 4.60 -11.88
C THR A 203 7.43 4.48 -12.99
N GLY A 204 6.59 3.45 -12.98
CA GLY A 204 5.61 3.16 -14.03
C GLY A 204 5.44 1.65 -14.22
N GLY A 205 4.26 1.24 -14.69
CA GLY A 205 3.89 -0.16 -14.86
C GLY A 205 2.45 -0.43 -14.44
N TRP A 206 2.15 -1.67 -14.08
CA TRP A 206 0.82 -2.10 -13.66
C TRP A 206 0.57 -1.77 -12.20
N VAL A 207 -0.55 -1.11 -11.88
CA VAL A 207 -0.99 -0.83 -10.50
C VAL A 207 -2.46 -1.17 -10.34
N GLY A 208 -2.82 -1.73 -9.20
CA GLY A 208 -4.21 -1.96 -8.85
C GLY A 208 -4.36 -2.88 -7.66
N TYR A 209 -5.39 -3.74 -7.70
CA TYR A 209 -5.64 -4.72 -6.64
C TYR A 209 -5.99 -6.10 -7.21
N PHE A 210 -5.69 -7.10 -6.39
CA PHE A 210 -6.02 -8.50 -6.55
C PHE A 210 -6.89 -8.87 -5.35
N SER A 211 -8.14 -9.27 -5.57
CA SER A 211 -9.03 -9.72 -4.49
C SER A 211 -8.51 -11.01 -3.87
N TYR A 212 -9.00 -11.37 -2.68
CA TYR A 212 -8.78 -12.70 -2.11
C TYR A 212 -9.19 -13.82 -3.07
N ASP A 213 -10.30 -13.61 -3.80
CA ASP A 213 -10.84 -14.55 -4.78
C ASP A 213 -9.93 -14.73 -6.03
N THR A 214 -8.88 -13.92 -6.19
CA THR A 214 -7.83 -14.15 -7.20
C THR A 214 -7.17 -15.53 -7.04
N VAL A 215 -7.13 -16.08 -5.82
CA VAL A 215 -6.61 -17.44 -5.58
C VAL A 215 -7.36 -18.51 -6.37
N ARG A 216 -8.63 -18.27 -6.71
CA ARG A 216 -9.47 -19.23 -7.44
C ARG A 216 -8.98 -19.44 -8.88
N TYR A 217 -8.25 -18.50 -9.46
CA TYR A 217 -7.57 -18.68 -10.75
C TYR A 217 -6.36 -19.61 -10.66
N VAL A 218 -5.77 -19.76 -9.47
CA VAL A 218 -4.61 -20.62 -9.20
C VAL A 218 -5.07 -22.00 -8.73
N GLU A 219 -5.91 -22.04 -7.69
CA GLU A 219 -6.40 -23.25 -7.03
C GLU A 219 -7.75 -23.74 -7.59
N LYS A 220 -7.92 -23.69 -8.93
CA LYS A 220 -9.19 -23.93 -9.65
C LYS A 220 -9.92 -25.21 -9.25
N LYS A 221 -9.17 -26.28 -8.97
CA LYS A 221 -9.74 -27.60 -8.63
C LYS A 221 -10.28 -27.65 -7.20
N LYS A 222 -9.70 -26.88 -6.29
CA LYS A 222 -9.99 -26.90 -4.85
C LYS A 222 -10.92 -25.77 -4.44
N LEU A 223 -10.82 -24.63 -5.12
CA LEU A 223 -11.60 -23.42 -4.86
C LEU A 223 -12.24 -22.88 -6.15
N PRO A 224 -13.11 -23.65 -6.83
CA PRO A 224 -13.80 -23.14 -8.02
C PRO A 224 -14.75 -21.99 -7.66
N PHE A 225 -14.96 -21.04 -8.59
CA PHE A 225 -15.91 -19.93 -8.39
C PHE A 225 -17.35 -20.40 -8.11
N SER A 226 -17.76 -21.56 -8.62
CA SER A 226 -19.08 -22.15 -8.39
C SER A 226 -19.31 -22.62 -6.95
N ALA A 227 -18.25 -22.86 -6.18
CA ALA A 227 -18.32 -23.26 -4.77
C ALA A 227 -18.03 -22.09 -3.81
N ALA A 228 -17.74 -20.90 -4.34
CA ALA A 228 -17.47 -19.73 -3.53
C ALA A 228 -18.73 -19.29 -2.76
N PRO A 229 -18.57 -18.64 -1.59
CA PRO A 229 -19.66 -17.95 -0.93
C PRO A 229 -20.38 -16.96 -1.85
N PRO A 230 -21.62 -16.55 -1.53
CA PRO A 230 -22.32 -15.51 -2.25
C PRO A 230 -21.49 -14.23 -2.41
N ASP A 231 -21.51 -13.65 -3.60
CA ASP A 231 -20.90 -12.34 -3.85
C ASP A 231 -21.98 -11.24 -3.77
N ASP A 232 -21.98 -10.53 -2.65
CA ASP A 232 -22.96 -9.51 -2.34
C ASP A 232 -22.57 -8.11 -2.85
N ARG A 233 -21.30 -7.90 -3.22
CA ARG A 233 -20.79 -6.57 -3.62
C ARG A 233 -20.51 -6.47 -5.12
N ASN A 234 -20.40 -7.61 -5.82
CA ASN A 234 -20.14 -7.69 -7.26
C ASN A 234 -18.92 -6.85 -7.69
N LEU A 235 -17.86 -6.88 -6.88
CA LEU A 235 -16.60 -6.20 -7.17
C LEU A 235 -15.74 -7.04 -8.11
N PRO A 236 -14.90 -6.44 -8.97
CA PRO A 236 -13.90 -7.19 -9.73
C PRO A 236 -13.00 -8.05 -8.84
N ASP A 237 -12.57 -9.19 -9.37
CA ASP A 237 -11.58 -10.04 -8.70
C ASP A 237 -10.17 -9.49 -8.93
N VAL A 238 -9.93 -8.89 -10.10
CA VAL A 238 -8.68 -8.18 -10.41
C VAL A 238 -9.03 -6.87 -11.10
N HIS A 239 -8.43 -5.76 -10.67
CA HIS A 239 -8.40 -4.51 -11.41
C HIS A 239 -6.95 -4.03 -11.48
N LEU A 240 -6.46 -3.80 -12.70
CA LEU A 240 -5.12 -3.29 -12.97
C LEU A 240 -5.20 -2.17 -14.01
N GLY A 241 -4.49 -1.07 -13.75
CA GLY A 241 -4.21 -0.02 -14.71
C GLY A 241 -2.73 -0.02 -15.11
N LEU A 242 -2.44 0.20 -16.38
CA LEU A 242 -1.10 0.46 -16.90
C LEU A 242 -0.81 1.96 -16.82
N TYR A 243 0.11 2.35 -15.95
CA TYR A 243 0.47 3.74 -15.72
C TYR A 243 1.83 4.04 -16.34
N GLU A 244 1.78 4.69 -17.51
CA GLU A 244 2.93 5.30 -18.17
C GLU A 244 3.26 6.66 -17.54
N ASP A 245 2.24 7.34 -17.04
CA ASP A 245 2.33 8.63 -16.36
C ASP A 245 2.33 8.44 -14.84
N VAL A 246 3.44 8.83 -14.19
CA VAL A 246 3.54 8.80 -12.73
C VAL A 246 4.25 10.03 -12.19
N MET A 247 3.95 10.35 -10.94
CA MET A 247 4.66 11.37 -10.17
C MET A 247 5.23 10.77 -8.88
N ILE A 248 6.53 10.96 -8.64
CA ILE A 248 7.24 10.43 -7.48
C ILE A 248 7.77 11.59 -6.65
N PHE A 249 7.37 11.66 -5.39
CA PHE A 249 7.89 12.63 -4.42
C PHE A 249 9.05 11.99 -3.66
N ASP A 250 10.22 12.65 -3.66
CA ASP A 250 11.33 12.34 -2.76
C ASP A 250 11.31 13.33 -1.58
N HIS A 251 10.82 12.86 -0.44
CA HIS A 251 10.67 13.69 0.77
C HIS A 251 12.01 14.04 1.41
N LEU A 252 13.06 13.27 1.14
CA LEU A 252 14.40 13.54 1.66
C LEU A 252 15.05 14.67 0.85
N GLU A 253 15.01 14.57 -0.47
CA GLU A 253 15.65 15.55 -1.37
C GLU A 253 14.76 16.76 -1.71
N LYS A 254 13.48 16.75 -1.30
CA LYS A 254 12.49 17.81 -1.57
C LYS A 254 12.25 18.03 -3.08
N LYS A 255 12.28 16.93 -3.83
CA LYS A 255 12.06 16.90 -5.28
C LYS A 255 10.84 16.06 -5.62
N ALA A 256 10.21 16.37 -6.74
CA ALA A 256 9.28 15.46 -7.38
C ALA A 256 9.71 15.17 -8.81
N TYR A 257 9.67 13.90 -9.20
CA TYR A 257 9.88 13.44 -10.56
C TYR A 257 8.52 13.27 -11.21
N VAL A 258 8.31 13.95 -12.33
CA VAL A 258 7.16 13.74 -13.23
C VAL A 258 7.69 12.90 -14.37
N ILE A 259 7.11 11.73 -14.59
CA ILE A 259 7.63 10.70 -15.49
C ILE A 259 6.54 10.31 -16.47
N HIS A 260 6.91 10.21 -17.75
CA HIS A 260 6.10 9.65 -18.82
C HIS A 260 6.89 8.57 -19.54
N TRP A 261 6.36 7.35 -19.62
CA TRP A 261 6.97 6.25 -20.37
C TRP A 261 6.47 6.23 -21.81
N VAL A 262 7.41 6.25 -22.76
CA VAL A 262 7.12 6.21 -24.20
C VAL A 262 7.33 4.80 -24.73
N ARG A 263 6.28 4.26 -25.37
CA ARG A 263 6.27 3.00 -26.10
C ARG A 263 6.58 3.22 -27.58
N LEU A 264 7.76 2.79 -28.04
CA LEU A 264 8.22 3.06 -29.41
C LEU A 264 7.42 2.31 -30.48
N ASP A 265 6.83 1.17 -30.14
CA ASP A 265 6.00 0.34 -31.01
C ASP A 265 4.72 1.06 -31.50
N GLN A 266 4.36 2.19 -30.88
CA GLN A 266 3.21 3.01 -31.25
C GLN A 266 3.51 4.07 -32.33
N TYR A 267 4.78 4.23 -32.72
CA TYR A 267 5.21 5.32 -33.61
C TYR A 267 6.02 4.80 -34.79
N SER A 268 6.05 5.58 -35.88
CA SER A 268 6.81 5.20 -37.08
C SER A 268 8.30 5.48 -36.92
N THR A 269 8.66 6.48 -36.11
CA THR A 269 10.05 6.92 -35.89
C THR A 269 10.29 7.28 -34.42
N ALA A 270 11.55 7.18 -33.97
CA ALA A 270 11.92 7.55 -32.59
C ALA A 270 11.77 9.06 -32.34
N GLU A 271 11.94 9.88 -33.36
CA GLU A 271 11.79 11.33 -33.30
C GLU A 271 10.33 11.73 -33.10
N GLU A 272 9.40 11.05 -33.77
CA GLU A 272 7.95 11.21 -33.56
C GLU A 272 7.55 10.81 -32.14
N ALA A 273 8.03 9.64 -31.68
CA ALA A 273 7.79 9.15 -30.32
C ALA A 273 8.31 10.12 -29.25
N LEU A 274 9.51 10.69 -29.46
CA LEU A 274 10.09 11.70 -28.59
C LEU A 274 9.24 12.98 -28.56
N SER A 275 8.81 13.45 -29.73
CA SER A 275 8.02 14.69 -29.81
C SER A 275 6.68 14.54 -29.09
N ASP A 276 5.96 13.43 -29.30
CA ASP A 276 4.70 13.17 -28.61
C ASP A 276 4.91 12.94 -27.11
N GLY A 277 5.93 12.16 -26.75
CA GLY A 277 6.27 11.89 -25.35
C GLY A 277 6.62 13.16 -24.56
N MET A 278 7.35 14.09 -25.16
CA MET A 278 7.64 15.39 -24.54
C MET A 278 6.38 16.25 -24.39
N ASN A 279 5.48 16.25 -25.38
CA ASN A 279 4.20 16.95 -25.28
C ASN A 279 3.33 16.36 -24.13
N ARG A 280 3.28 15.03 -23.99
CA ARG A 280 2.57 14.36 -22.89
C ARG A 280 3.16 14.70 -21.52
N LEU A 281 4.49 14.69 -21.41
CA LEU A 281 5.20 15.08 -20.19
C LEU A 281 4.91 16.54 -19.81
N GLU A 282 4.94 17.46 -20.79
CA GLU A 282 4.59 18.87 -20.58
C GLU A 282 3.13 19.06 -20.17
N ASN A 283 2.21 18.31 -20.78
CA ASN A 283 0.80 18.31 -20.39
C ASN A 283 0.63 17.84 -18.94
N LEU A 284 1.32 16.78 -18.53
CA LEU A 284 1.29 16.29 -17.14
C LEU A 284 1.85 17.33 -16.16
N LEU A 285 2.97 17.97 -16.50
CA LEU A 285 3.57 19.06 -15.73
C LEU A 285 2.63 20.26 -15.59
N SER A 286 1.94 20.63 -16.68
CA SER A 286 1.02 21.78 -16.67
C SER A 286 -0.14 21.60 -15.69
N ARG A 287 -0.59 20.36 -15.46
CA ARG A 287 -1.67 20.05 -14.51
C ARG A 287 -1.26 20.31 -13.07
N VAL A 288 -0.03 20.02 -12.71
CA VAL A 288 0.50 20.22 -11.34
C VAL A 288 1.01 21.64 -11.10
N HIS A 289 1.45 22.34 -12.15
CA HIS A 289 1.84 23.75 -12.08
C HIS A 289 0.69 24.74 -12.28
N ASN A 290 -0.54 24.26 -12.50
CA ASN A 290 -1.68 25.11 -12.84
C ASN A 290 -1.98 26.16 -11.76
N THR A 291 -2.23 27.40 -12.19
CA THR A 291 -2.55 28.57 -11.34
C THR A 291 -3.83 28.38 -10.50
N ALA A 292 -4.75 27.52 -10.95
CA ALA A 292 -5.99 27.22 -10.23
C ALA A 292 -5.86 25.93 -9.39
N THR A 293 -5.01 25.95 -8.37
CA THR A 293 -4.82 24.82 -7.45
C THR A 293 -6.15 24.40 -6.81
N PRO A 294 -6.49 23.10 -6.76
CA PRO A 294 -7.69 22.62 -6.09
C PRO A 294 -7.74 23.08 -4.63
N ARG A 295 -8.86 23.67 -4.22
CA ARG A 295 -9.07 24.06 -2.81
C ARG A 295 -9.51 22.84 -2.02
N LEU A 296 -8.57 22.21 -1.33
CA LEU A 296 -8.89 21.17 -0.36
C LEU A 296 -9.48 21.78 0.91
N ALA A 297 -10.56 21.20 1.42
CA ALA A 297 -11.10 21.60 2.71
C ALA A 297 -10.03 21.43 3.79
N SER A 298 -9.66 22.51 4.50
CA SER A 298 -8.58 22.49 5.50
C SER A 298 -8.86 21.48 6.61
N GLY A 299 -10.12 21.37 7.03
CA GLY A 299 -10.55 20.59 8.19
C GLY A 299 -10.10 21.21 9.51
N SER A 300 -10.85 20.98 10.58
CA SER A 300 -10.42 21.30 11.94
C SER A 300 -10.30 20.01 12.74
N ILE A 301 -9.15 19.79 13.37
CA ILE A 301 -8.86 18.52 14.04
C ILE A 301 -8.87 18.75 15.55
N GLN A 302 -9.81 18.11 16.24
CA GLN A 302 -9.72 17.93 17.69
C GLN A 302 -9.13 16.55 17.98
N LEU A 303 -7.82 16.50 18.23
CA LEU A 303 -7.08 15.26 18.46
C LEU A 303 -7.40 14.66 19.84
N SER A 304 -8.50 13.94 19.92
CA SER A 304 -8.73 12.95 20.99
C SER A 304 -8.44 11.56 20.43
N THR A 305 -7.16 11.21 20.29
CA THR A 305 -6.72 9.93 19.70
C THR A 305 -6.95 8.71 20.61
N HIS A 306 -7.33 8.95 21.87
CA HIS A 306 -7.54 7.88 22.87
C HIS A 306 -8.94 7.24 22.83
N LEU A 307 -9.86 7.78 22.03
CA LEU A 307 -11.21 7.24 21.91
C LEU A 307 -11.25 6.26 20.73
N PHE A 308 -11.50 4.99 21.01
CA PHE A 308 -12.01 4.06 20.00
C PHE A 308 -13.34 4.63 19.49
N GLY A 309 -13.55 4.59 18.17
CA GLY A 309 -14.79 5.04 17.57
C GLY A 309 -16.02 4.31 18.15
N PRO A 310 -17.24 4.78 17.86
CA PRO A 310 -18.45 4.09 18.30
C PRO A 310 -18.44 2.63 17.82
N LYS A 311 -19.06 1.75 18.60
CA LYS A 311 -19.17 0.34 18.25
C LYS A 311 -19.81 0.20 16.88
N LEU A 312 -19.24 -0.66 16.03
CA LEU A 312 -19.81 -0.98 14.72
C LEU A 312 -21.04 -1.88 14.94
N GLU A 313 -22.23 -1.36 14.65
CA GLU A 313 -23.50 -2.05 14.90
C GLU A 313 -23.89 -3.00 13.76
N MET A 314 -23.49 -2.69 12.53
CA MET A 314 -23.80 -3.49 11.34
C MET A 314 -22.62 -4.39 10.98
N SER A 315 -22.87 -5.70 10.97
CA SER A 315 -21.90 -6.73 10.55
C SER A 315 -22.59 -7.76 9.65
N SER A 316 -21.83 -8.35 8.72
CA SER A 316 -22.26 -9.47 7.88
C SER A 316 -22.64 -10.72 8.70
N MET A 317 -22.19 -10.80 9.95
CA MET A 317 -22.48 -11.88 10.89
C MET A 317 -22.83 -11.32 12.27
N THR A 318 -23.75 -11.97 12.97
CA THR A 318 -23.96 -11.69 14.41
C THR A 318 -22.78 -12.23 15.22
N SER A 319 -22.56 -11.66 16.41
CA SER A 319 -21.49 -12.11 17.32
C SER A 319 -21.57 -13.60 17.61
N GLU A 320 -22.78 -14.12 17.77
CA GLU A 320 -23.10 -15.50 18.11
C GLU A 320 -22.77 -16.43 16.93
N LYS A 321 -23.08 -16.01 15.70
CA LYS A 321 -22.71 -16.76 14.48
C LYS A 321 -21.20 -16.80 14.29
N TYR A 322 -20.50 -15.69 14.52
CA TYR A 322 -19.04 -15.65 14.44
C TYR A 322 -18.41 -16.58 15.49
N LYS A 323 -18.86 -16.50 16.75
CA LYS A 323 -18.40 -17.40 17.83
C LYS A 323 -18.66 -18.87 17.52
N ALA A 324 -19.81 -19.21 16.93
CA ALA A 324 -20.10 -20.57 16.50
C ALA A 324 -19.15 -21.03 15.39
N ALA A 325 -18.83 -20.16 14.42
CA ALA A 325 -17.85 -20.46 13.38
C ALA A 325 -16.44 -20.69 13.96
N VAL A 326 -16.04 -19.93 14.98
CA VAL A 326 -14.79 -20.16 15.74
C VAL A 326 -14.79 -21.54 16.39
N LEU A 327 -15.90 -21.94 17.03
CA LEU A 327 -16.00 -23.28 17.64
C LEU A 327 -15.89 -24.40 16.60
N HIS A 328 -16.57 -24.29 15.46
CA HIS A 328 -16.43 -25.26 14.35
C HIS A 328 -14.99 -25.30 13.79
N ALA A 329 -14.34 -24.15 13.62
CA ALA A 329 -12.94 -24.10 13.23
C ALA A 329 -12.04 -24.85 14.21
N LYS A 330 -12.28 -24.72 15.53
CA LYS A 330 -11.54 -25.46 16.55
C LYS A 330 -11.76 -26.97 16.47
N GLU A 331 -12.95 -27.44 16.11
CA GLU A 331 -13.22 -28.87 15.90
C GLU A 331 -12.33 -29.43 14.77
N HIS A 332 -12.21 -28.70 13.65
CA HIS A 332 -11.29 -29.06 12.56
C HIS A 332 -9.82 -29.04 13.00
N ILE A 333 -9.43 -28.12 13.87
CA ILE A 333 -8.06 -28.08 14.43
C ILE A 333 -7.79 -29.31 15.31
N LEU A 334 -8.73 -29.66 16.18
CA LEU A 334 -8.61 -30.82 17.07
C LEU A 334 -8.65 -32.15 16.30
N ALA A 335 -9.38 -32.20 15.19
CA ALA A 335 -9.40 -33.34 14.27
C ALA A 335 -8.10 -33.50 13.47
N GLY A 336 -7.24 -32.46 13.43
CA GLY A 336 -5.99 -32.45 12.68
C GLY A 336 -6.15 -32.07 11.19
N ASP A 337 -7.28 -31.50 10.79
CA ASP A 337 -7.51 -31.03 9.41
C ASP A 337 -6.65 -29.78 9.10
N ILE A 338 -6.50 -28.91 10.10
CA ILE A 338 -5.77 -27.65 10.04
C ILE A 338 -5.04 -27.38 11.37
N PHE A 339 -3.96 -26.62 11.34
CA PHE A 339 -3.28 -26.08 12.52
C PHE A 339 -3.84 -24.71 12.92
N GLN A 340 -4.20 -23.90 11.92
CA GLN A 340 -4.76 -22.56 12.08
C GLN A 340 -5.67 -22.23 10.91
N ILE A 341 -6.69 -21.41 11.18
CA ILE A 341 -7.54 -20.76 10.18
C ILE A 341 -7.79 -19.31 10.60
N VAL A 342 -7.86 -18.39 9.66
CA VAL A 342 -8.14 -16.98 9.93
C VAL A 342 -9.55 -16.68 9.44
N LEU A 343 -10.49 -16.51 10.38
CA LEU A 343 -11.88 -16.19 10.08
C LEU A 343 -12.11 -14.68 10.19
N SER A 344 -12.92 -14.15 9.28
CA SER A 344 -13.20 -12.72 9.18
C SER A 344 -14.70 -12.41 9.14
N GLN A 345 -15.04 -11.18 9.48
CA GLN A 345 -16.37 -10.62 9.35
C GLN A 345 -16.29 -9.19 8.81
N ARG A 346 -17.30 -8.78 8.05
CA ARG A 346 -17.35 -7.45 7.43
C ARG A 346 -18.32 -6.57 8.21
N PHE A 347 -17.81 -5.45 8.71
CA PHE A 347 -18.61 -4.40 9.30
C PHE A 347 -18.98 -3.35 8.26
N GLU A 348 -20.11 -2.69 8.46
CA GLU A 348 -20.60 -1.60 7.61
C GLU A 348 -20.73 -0.33 8.44
N ARG A 349 -20.32 0.80 7.84
CA ARG A 349 -20.58 2.13 8.40
C ARG A 349 -21.03 3.08 7.30
N ARG A 350 -22.11 3.81 7.55
CA ARG A 350 -22.55 4.91 6.68
C ARG A 350 -21.89 6.22 7.08
N THR A 351 -21.57 7.06 6.11
CA THR A 351 -20.89 8.35 6.33
C THR A 351 -21.15 9.35 5.22
N PHE A 352 -21.11 10.65 5.52
CA PHE A 352 -21.10 11.73 4.53
C PHE A 352 -19.70 12.31 4.27
N ALA A 353 -18.68 11.79 4.97
CA ALA A 353 -17.30 12.14 4.70
C ALA A 353 -16.86 11.50 3.38
N ASP A 354 -16.11 12.24 2.58
CA ASP A 354 -15.62 11.75 1.32
C ASP A 354 -14.52 10.68 1.52
N PRO A 355 -14.44 9.59 0.73
CA PRO A 355 -13.38 8.59 0.88
C PRO A 355 -11.97 9.18 0.89
N PHE A 356 -11.70 10.27 0.16
CA PHE A 356 -10.40 10.92 0.18
C PHE A 356 -10.16 11.76 1.45
N GLU A 357 -11.21 12.36 2.01
CA GLU A 357 -11.15 12.98 3.34
C GLU A 357 -10.87 11.92 4.43
N ILE A 358 -11.49 10.75 4.30
CA ILE A 358 -11.24 9.59 5.16
C ILE A 358 -9.81 9.10 5.01
N TYR A 359 -9.25 9.04 3.80
CA TYR A 359 -7.82 8.77 3.59
C TYR A 359 -6.92 9.78 4.29
N ARG A 360 -7.24 11.08 4.16
CA ARG A 360 -6.49 12.16 4.85
C ARG A 360 -6.54 12.00 6.37
N ALA A 361 -7.67 11.60 6.93
CA ALA A 361 -7.81 11.29 8.35
C ALA A 361 -7.06 10.00 8.74
N LEU A 362 -7.09 8.96 7.90
CA LEU A 362 -6.42 7.69 8.15
C LEU A 362 -4.90 7.84 8.25
N ARG A 363 -4.30 8.74 7.45
CA ARG A 363 -2.88 9.11 7.55
C ARG A 363 -2.48 9.63 8.93
N ILE A 364 -3.43 10.18 9.69
CA ILE A 364 -3.22 10.70 11.05
C ILE A 364 -3.51 9.61 12.08
N VAL A 365 -4.61 8.87 11.90
CA VAL A 365 -5.09 7.89 12.89
C VAL A 365 -4.23 6.62 12.92
N ASN A 366 -3.79 6.13 11.76
CA ASN A 366 -3.07 4.86 11.68
C ASN A 366 -2.04 4.86 10.53
N PRO A 367 -0.99 5.69 10.61
CA PRO A 367 0.11 5.66 9.65
C PRO A 367 0.77 4.27 9.61
N SER A 368 0.90 3.70 8.41
CA SER A 368 1.43 2.34 8.21
C SER A 368 2.38 2.28 7.00
N PRO A 369 3.21 1.22 6.85
CA PRO A 369 4.14 1.07 5.73
C PRO A 369 3.50 1.11 4.35
N TYR A 370 2.23 0.74 4.24
CA TYR A 370 1.48 0.77 2.99
C TYR A 370 0.19 1.55 3.15
N MET A 371 0.27 2.86 2.88
CA MET A 371 -0.89 3.73 2.78
C MET A 371 -1.32 3.81 1.33
N ALA A 372 -2.60 3.60 1.06
CA ALA A 372 -3.14 3.73 -0.29
C ALA A 372 -4.49 4.44 -0.30
N TYR A 373 -4.62 5.35 -1.26
CA TYR A 373 -5.91 5.72 -1.84
C TYR A 373 -5.91 5.22 -3.28
N LEU A 374 -6.67 4.16 -3.55
CA LEU A 374 -6.72 3.52 -4.87
C LEU A 374 -8.16 3.56 -5.38
N GLN A 375 -8.39 4.30 -6.45
CA GLN A 375 -9.64 4.24 -7.21
C GLN A 375 -9.50 3.14 -8.26
N ALA A 376 -10.36 2.14 -8.18
CA ALA A 376 -10.48 1.07 -9.14
C ALA A 376 -11.91 1.03 -9.68
N ARG A 377 -12.15 0.33 -10.79
CA ARG A 377 -13.52 0.24 -11.31
C ARG A 377 -14.44 -0.48 -10.32
N GLY A 378 -15.52 0.19 -9.96
CA GLY A 378 -16.53 -0.33 -9.03
C GLY A 378 -16.23 -0.11 -7.55
N CYS A 379 -15.01 0.32 -7.17
CA CYS A 379 -14.71 0.61 -5.76
C CYS A 379 -13.51 1.54 -5.54
N ILE A 380 -13.49 2.18 -4.37
CA ILE A 380 -12.35 2.94 -3.86
C ILE A 380 -11.81 2.21 -2.63
N LEU A 381 -10.51 1.97 -2.61
CA LEU A 381 -9.79 1.38 -1.49
C LEU A 381 -9.05 2.49 -0.73
N VAL A 382 -9.32 2.58 0.57
CA VAL A 382 -8.62 3.47 1.52
C VAL A 382 -7.91 2.58 2.53
N ALA A 383 -6.60 2.41 2.39
CA ALA A 383 -5.84 1.40 3.11
C ALA A 383 -4.70 1.98 3.97
N SER A 384 -4.44 1.31 5.10
CA SER A 384 -3.26 1.50 5.95
C SER A 384 -2.69 0.15 6.39
N SER A 385 -2.19 -0.63 5.42
CA SER A 385 -1.75 -2.00 5.66
C SER A 385 -0.38 -2.04 6.35
N PRO A 386 -0.24 -2.89 7.41
CA PRO A 386 1.05 -3.11 8.06
C PRO A 386 1.94 -4.12 7.32
N GLU A 387 1.37 -4.97 6.46
CA GLU A 387 2.00 -6.22 6.02
C GLU A 387 2.13 -6.30 4.48
N ILE A 388 3.22 -6.94 4.04
CA ILE A 388 3.45 -7.23 2.62
C ILE A 388 2.76 -8.53 2.25
N LEU A 389 2.13 -8.59 1.08
CA LEU A 389 1.70 -9.86 0.52
C LEU A 389 2.92 -10.57 -0.09
N THR A 390 3.59 -9.88 -1.01
CA THR A 390 4.85 -10.32 -1.60
C THR A 390 5.55 -9.15 -2.25
N ARG A 391 6.88 -9.18 -2.23
CA ARG A 391 7.72 -8.21 -2.92
C ARG A 391 8.77 -8.96 -3.73
N VAL A 392 9.01 -8.51 -4.96
CA VAL A 392 10.12 -8.97 -5.80
C VAL A 392 10.95 -7.77 -6.17
N LYS A 393 12.22 -7.74 -5.77
CA LYS A 393 13.14 -6.67 -6.14
C LYS A 393 14.44 -7.27 -6.64
N LYS A 394 14.85 -6.93 -7.87
CA LYS A 394 16.09 -7.44 -8.49
C LYS A 394 16.18 -8.97 -8.38
N ASN A 395 15.11 -9.68 -8.80
CA ASN A 395 14.95 -11.14 -8.72
C ASN A 395 14.99 -11.75 -7.31
N LYS A 396 14.93 -10.94 -6.24
CA LYS A 396 14.81 -11.41 -4.86
C LYS A 396 13.34 -11.37 -4.43
N VAL A 397 12.76 -12.54 -4.15
CA VAL A 397 11.43 -12.67 -3.55
C VAL A 397 11.54 -12.44 -2.06
N ILE A 398 10.65 -11.63 -1.50
CA ILE A 398 10.64 -11.24 -0.09
C ILE A 398 9.21 -11.42 0.43
N ASN A 399 9.09 -12.18 1.51
CA ASN A 399 7.89 -12.29 2.32
C ASN A 399 8.24 -11.87 3.77
N ARG A 400 7.34 -11.13 4.40
CA ARG A 400 7.58 -10.57 5.74
C ARG A 400 6.34 -10.78 6.60
N PRO A 401 6.14 -11.98 7.17
CA PRO A 401 5.01 -12.23 8.05
C PRO A 401 5.14 -11.38 9.31
N LEU A 402 3.99 -10.88 9.77
CA LEU A 402 3.84 -10.16 11.02
C LEU A 402 2.87 -10.94 11.93
N ALA A 403 3.24 -11.13 13.19
CA ALA A 403 2.38 -11.67 14.23
C ALA A 403 2.68 -11.00 15.56
N GLY A 404 1.88 -11.28 16.59
CA GLY A 404 2.11 -10.75 17.93
C GLY A 404 2.02 -9.23 18.02
N THR A 405 0.88 -8.71 18.47
CA THR A 405 0.67 -7.25 18.57
C THR A 405 0.57 -6.81 20.02
N VAL A 406 1.43 -5.89 20.43
CA VAL A 406 1.27 -5.19 21.73
C VAL A 406 1.30 -3.69 21.53
N ARG A 407 0.65 -2.95 22.43
CA ARG A 407 0.68 -1.49 22.41
C ARG A 407 2.08 -0.98 22.75
N ARG A 408 2.42 0.21 22.25
CA ARG A 408 3.64 0.91 22.69
C ARG A 408 3.50 1.31 24.16
N GLY A 409 4.60 1.20 24.90
CA GLY A 409 4.68 1.67 26.29
C GLY A 409 4.62 3.19 26.36
N LYS A 410 4.07 3.74 27.45
CA LYS A 410 4.04 5.20 27.68
C LYS A 410 5.43 5.76 27.97
N THR A 411 6.34 4.89 28.41
CA THR A 411 7.75 5.24 28.69
C THR A 411 8.68 4.26 27.98
N PRO A 412 9.94 4.65 27.66
CA PRO A 412 10.91 3.74 27.05
C PRO A 412 11.21 2.49 27.90
N LYS A 413 11.04 2.56 29.23
CA LYS A 413 11.19 1.41 30.12
C LYS A 413 10.02 0.44 29.98
N GLU A 414 8.79 0.97 29.99
CA GLU A 414 7.58 0.19 29.76
C GLU A 414 7.58 -0.45 28.37
N ASP A 415 7.99 0.29 27.34
CA ASP A 415 8.07 -0.20 25.96
C ASP A 415 9.00 -1.41 25.83
N LYS A 416 10.17 -1.35 26.48
CA LYS A 416 11.12 -2.48 26.54
C LYS A 416 10.63 -3.66 27.40
N MET A 417 9.78 -3.42 28.39
CA MET A 417 9.16 -4.50 29.15
C MET A 417 8.13 -5.23 28.29
N LEU A 418 7.24 -4.49 27.62
CA LEU A 418 6.24 -5.03 26.70
C LEU A 418 6.86 -5.80 25.54
N GLU A 419 7.98 -5.31 25.00
CA GLU A 419 8.79 -6.03 24.01
C GLU A 419 9.25 -7.41 24.53
N LYS A 420 9.82 -7.44 25.75
CA LYS A 420 10.29 -8.69 26.37
C LYS A 420 9.13 -9.62 26.70
N GLU A 421 8.00 -9.09 27.15
CA GLU A 421 6.80 -9.87 27.40
C GLU A 421 6.31 -10.53 26.11
N LEU A 422 6.24 -9.76 25.01
CA LEU A 422 5.83 -10.27 23.71
C LEU A 422 6.76 -11.38 23.18
N LEU A 423 8.08 -11.20 23.29
CA LEU A 423 9.07 -12.19 22.85
C LEU A 423 9.15 -13.44 23.76
N ASN A 424 8.63 -13.36 24.98
CA ASN A 424 8.55 -14.50 25.90
C ASN A 424 7.16 -15.15 25.92
N ASP A 425 6.18 -14.60 25.18
CA ASP A 425 4.87 -15.20 25.01
C ASP A 425 4.99 -16.40 24.07
N GLY A 426 5.03 -17.60 24.67
CA GLY A 426 5.17 -18.86 23.93
C GLY A 426 4.07 -19.11 22.90
N LYS A 427 2.87 -18.55 23.09
CA LYS A 427 1.77 -18.65 22.12
C LYS A 427 2.08 -17.79 20.89
N GLN A 428 2.36 -16.51 21.09
CA GLN A 428 2.63 -15.56 20.01
C GLN A 428 3.86 -15.96 19.20
N CYS A 429 4.90 -16.45 19.88
CA CYS A 429 6.12 -16.93 19.23
C CYS A 429 5.87 -18.19 18.39
N ALA A 430 5.07 -19.14 18.89
CA ALA A 430 4.74 -20.36 18.15
C ALA A 430 3.90 -20.06 16.91
N GLU A 431 2.88 -19.18 17.04
CA GLU A 431 2.08 -18.70 15.90
C GLU A 431 2.98 -18.04 14.86
N HIS A 432 3.87 -17.14 15.29
CA HIS A 432 4.79 -16.44 14.40
C HIS A 432 5.72 -17.39 13.63
N ILE A 433 6.31 -18.39 14.32
CA ILE A 433 7.19 -19.39 13.68
C ILE A 433 6.43 -20.18 12.62
N MET A 434 5.19 -20.57 12.89
CA MET A 434 4.36 -21.25 11.89
C MET A 434 4.12 -20.36 10.65
N LEU A 435 3.86 -19.07 10.83
CA LEU A 435 3.71 -18.13 9.71
C LEU A 435 5.02 -17.95 8.93
N VAL A 436 6.17 -17.97 9.60
CA VAL A 436 7.50 -17.99 8.95
C VAL A 436 7.66 -19.24 8.09
N ASP A 437 7.25 -20.40 8.58
CA ASP A 437 7.32 -21.64 7.79
C ASP A 437 6.36 -21.64 6.59
N LEU A 438 5.17 -21.07 6.72
CA LEU A 438 4.28 -20.83 5.56
C LEU A 438 4.93 -19.89 4.54
N GLY A 439 5.52 -18.78 5.01
CA GLY A 439 6.27 -17.86 4.15
C GLY A 439 7.44 -18.52 3.44
N ARG A 440 8.18 -19.41 4.13
CA ARG A 440 9.26 -20.23 3.53
C ARG A 440 8.74 -21.16 2.45
N ASN A 441 7.59 -21.79 2.67
CA ASN A 441 6.98 -22.66 1.67
C ASN A 441 6.53 -21.87 0.43
N ASP A 442 5.92 -20.70 0.61
CA ASP A 442 5.47 -19.87 -0.51
C ASP A 442 6.64 -19.30 -1.32
N VAL A 443 7.65 -18.75 -0.64
CA VAL A 443 8.90 -18.29 -1.30
C VAL A 443 9.61 -19.46 -1.98
N GLY A 444 9.65 -20.64 -1.34
CA GLY A 444 10.31 -21.83 -1.86
C GLY A 444 9.72 -22.39 -3.15
N LYS A 445 8.41 -22.24 -3.40
CA LYS A 445 7.76 -22.69 -4.64
C LYS A 445 8.32 -22.03 -5.90
N VAL A 446 8.83 -20.80 -5.78
CA VAL A 446 9.27 -19.96 -6.91
C VAL A 446 10.76 -19.61 -6.86
N SER A 447 11.47 -20.10 -5.84
CA SER A 447 12.87 -19.76 -5.63
C SER A 447 13.81 -20.89 -6.04
N LYS A 448 15.04 -20.54 -6.42
CA LYS A 448 16.13 -21.50 -6.68
C LYS A 448 16.40 -22.35 -5.44
N ALA A 449 16.64 -23.65 -5.64
CA ALA A 449 16.93 -24.58 -4.55
C ALA A 449 18.13 -24.10 -3.71
N GLY A 450 17.98 -24.09 -2.38
CA GLY A 450 19.00 -23.62 -1.45
C GLY A 450 19.12 -22.08 -1.30
N SER A 451 18.38 -21.29 -2.08
CA SER A 451 18.42 -19.81 -1.95
C SER A 451 17.51 -19.26 -0.84
N VAL A 452 16.53 -20.04 -0.37
CA VAL A 452 15.55 -19.60 0.62
C VAL A 452 16.20 -19.42 1.98
N LYS A 453 16.12 -18.21 2.54
CA LYS A 453 16.74 -17.82 3.81
C LYS A 453 15.76 -17.03 4.68
N VAL A 454 15.80 -17.30 5.98
CA VAL A 454 15.20 -16.42 6.99
C VAL A 454 16.29 -15.41 7.40
N GLU A 455 16.25 -14.21 6.84
CA GLU A 455 17.27 -13.18 7.06
C GLU A 455 17.15 -12.53 8.45
N ARG A 456 15.91 -12.38 8.92
CA ARG A 456 15.57 -11.86 10.24
C ARG A 456 14.50 -12.73 10.84
N LEU A 457 14.67 -13.13 12.10
CA LEU A 457 13.77 -14.01 12.82
C LEU A 457 13.38 -13.37 14.15
N MET A 458 12.07 -13.19 14.35
CA MET A 458 11.45 -12.63 15.55
C MET A 458 12.00 -11.27 15.97
N ASP A 459 12.26 -10.38 15.00
CA ASP A 459 12.63 -8.99 15.27
C ASP A 459 11.39 -8.18 15.67
N ILE A 460 11.59 -7.13 16.46
CA ILE A 460 10.49 -6.26 16.90
C ILE A 460 10.45 -5.00 16.05
N GLU A 461 9.37 -4.86 15.28
CA GLU A 461 9.07 -3.65 14.52
C GLU A 461 8.16 -2.72 15.32
N ARG A 462 8.63 -1.49 15.56
CA ARG A 462 7.89 -0.46 16.32
C ARG A 462 7.19 0.50 15.38
N TYR A 463 5.87 0.60 15.55
CA TYR A 463 5.02 1.59 14.90
C TYR A 463 4.59 2.67 15.90
N SER A 464 3.81 3.65 15.45
CA SER A 464 3.41 4.79 16.28
C SER A 464 2.60 4.39 17.52
N HIS A 465 1.78 3.33 17.42
CA HIS A 465 0.86 2.92 18.48
C HIS A 465 1.03 1.47 18.95
N VAL A 466 1.66 0.63 18.13
CA VAL A 466 1.85 -0.80 18.40
C VAL A 466 3.26 -1.24 18.02
N MET A 467 3.68 -2.41 18.49
CA MET A 467 4.84 -3.13 17.99
C MET A 467 4.43 -4.56 17.60
N HIS A 468 5.16 -5.12 16.63
CA HIS A 468 4.89 -6.45 16.07
C HIS A 468 6.15 -7.33 16.06
N ILE A 469 5.97 -8.65 16.23
CA ILE A 469 6.98 -9.63 15.87
C ILE A 469 7.02 -9.72 14.34
N SER A 470 8.20 -9.55 13.76
CA SER A 470 8.44 -9.55 12.32
C SER A 470 9.54 -10.56 11.97
N SER A 471 9.45 -11.15 10.80
CA SER A 471 10.53 -11.96 10.24
C SER A 471 10.61 -11.75 8.75
N THR A 472 11.80 -11.83 8.19
CA THR A 472 12.03 -11.62 6.75
C THR A 472 12.48 -12.93 6.13
N VAL A 473 11.64 -13.49 5.26
CA VAL A 473 11.95 -14.67 4.45
C VAL A 473 12.26 -14.21 3.03
N THR A 474 13.37 -14.67 2.49
CA THR A 474 13.80 -14.29 1.14
C THR A 474 14.23 -15.50 0.32
N GLY A 475 14.19 -15.36 -1.00
CA GLY A 475 14.67 -16.36 -1.95
C GLY A 475 15.03 -15.72 -3.28
N GLU A 476 15.86 -16.39 -4.06
CA GLU A 476 16.22 -15.96 -5.42
C GLU A 476 15.22 -16.57 -6.41
N LEU A 477 14.50 -15.74 -7.15
CA LEU A 477 13.49 -16.17 -8.12
C LEU A 477 14.13 -17.09 -9.18
N LEU A 478 13.41 -18.13 -9.61
CA LEU A 478 13.82 -18.99 -10.70
C LEU A 478 13.94 -18.19 -12.02
N ASP A 479 14.97 -18.47 -12.82
CA ASP A 479 15.32 -17.65 -14.00
C ASP A 479 14.23 -17.60 -15.09
N HIS A 480 13.34 -18.60 -15.13
CA HIS A 480 12.22 -18.69 -16.08
C HIS A 480 10.90 -18.15 -15.51
N LEU A 481 10.89 -17.68 -14.27
CA LEU A 481 9.71 -17.15 -13.58
C LEU A 481 9.76 -15.63 -13.49
N THR A 482 8.58 -15.03 -13.38
CA THR A 482 8.41 -13.58 -13.25
C THR A 482 7.80 -13.23 -11.89
N SER A 483 7.75 -11.93 -11.57
CA SER A 483 7.05 -11.44 -10.38
C SER A 483 5.57 -11.83 -10.34
N TRP A 484 4.92 -11.98 -11.50
CA TRP A 484 3.57 -12.52 -11.60
C TRP A 484 3.46 -13.95 -11.08
N ASP A 485 4.48 -14.79 -11.29
CA ASP A 485 4.49 -16.16 -10.77
C ASP A 485 4.72 -16.19 -9.25
N ALA A 486 5.57 -15.30 -8.75
CA ALA A 486 5.74 -15.09 -7.30
C ALA A 486 4.43 -14.63 -6.63
N LEU A 487 3.67 -13.74 -7.29
CA LEU A 487 2.35 -13.32 -6.82
C LEU A 487 1.35 -14.49 -6.77
N ARG A 488 1.26 -15.30 -7.83
CA ARG A 488 0.40 -16.51 -7.85
C ARG A 488 0.72 -17.47 -6.72
N ALA A 489 2.00 -17.68 -6.42
CA ALA A 489 2.43 -18.59 -5.36
C ALA A 489 2.13 -18.05 -3.95
N ALA A 490 2.17 -16.73 -3.78
CA ALA A 490 1.93 -16.06 -2.51
C ALA A 490 0.44 -15.88 -2.18
N LEU A 491 -0.45 -15.82 -3.16
CA LEU A 491 -1.89 -15.53 -2.97
C LEU A 491 -2.68 -16.71 -2.35
N PRO A 492 -3.53 -16.46 -1.33
CA PRO A 492 -3.33 -15.47 -0.28
C PRO A 492 -2.23 -15.94 0.68
N VAL A 493 -1.67 -15.04 1.48
CA VAL A 493 -0.64 -15.41 2.47
C VAL A 493 -1.26 -16.17 3.65
N GLY A 494 -0.42 -16.94 4.35
CA GLY A 494 -0.82 -17.75 5.51
C GLY A 494 -1.45 -16.93 6.65
N THR A 495 -1.01 -15.69 6.84
CA THR A 495 -1.46 -14.77 7.91
C THR A 495 -2.93 -14.37 7.83
N VAL A 496 -3.58 -14.61 6.68
CA VAL A 496 -5.01 -14.30 6.45
C VAL A 496 -5.82 -15.49 5.96
N SER A 497 -5.20 -16.66 5.82
CA SER A 497 -5.87 -17.89 5.39
C SER A 497 -5.76 -18.94 6.48
N GLY A 498 -4.60 -19.58 6.61
CA GLY A 498 -4.32 -20.58 7.62
C GLY A 498 -3.30 -21.61 7.17
N ALA A 499 -3.20 -22.71 7.92
CA ALA A 499 -2.27 -23.80 7.67
C ALA A 499 -2.96 -25.16 7.91
N PRO A 500 -2.88 -26.13 6.99
CA PRO A 500 -2.44 -26.01 5.60
C PRO A 500 -3.33 -25.05 4.78
N LYS A 501 -2.69 -24.22 3.95
CA LYS A 501 -3.33 -23.06 3.26
C LYS A 501 -4.62 -23.43 2.52
N VAL A 502 -4.56 -24.41 1.61
CA VAL A 502 -5.71 -24.79 0.77
C VAL A 502 -6.87 -25.31 1.61
N LYS A 503 -6.59 -26.14 2.62
CA LYS A 503 -7.63 -26.71 3.48
C LYS A 503 -8.31 -25.64 4.35
N ALA A 504 -7.52 -24.70 4.88
CA ALA A 504 -8.06 -23.55 5.61
C ALA A 504 -9.00 -22.70 4.72
N MET A 505 -8.64 -22.47 3.45
CA MET A 505 -9.49 -21.74 2.51
C MET A 505 -10.80 -22.47 2.18
N GLU A 506 -10.79 -23.80 2.03
CA GLU A 506 -12.02 -24.60 1.86
C GLU A 506 -12.98 -24.42 3.05
N LEU A 507 -12.44 -24.34 4.27
CA LEU A 507 -13.21 -24.13 5.49
C LEU A 507 -13.67 -22.67 5.64
N ILE A 508 -12.86 -21.70 5.21
CA ILE A 508 -13.27 -20.29 5.14
C ILE A 508 -14.51 -20.15 4.25
N ASP A 509 -14.53 -20.80 3.07
CA ASP A 509 -15.68 -20.77 2.16
C ASP A 509 -16.95 -21.39 2.79
N GLN A 510 -16.82 -22.29 3.76
CA GLN A 510 -17.95 -22.90 4.47
C GLN A 510 -18.44 -22.07 5.67
N LEU A 511 -17.52 -21.37 6.34
CA LEU A 511 -17.76 -20.69 7.61
C LEU A 511 -18.08 -19.19 7.43
N GLU A 512 -17.60 -18.56 6.36
CA GLU A 512 -17.89 -17.16 6.04
C GLU A 512 -19.14 -17.02 5.16
N VAL A 513 -19.88 -15.92 5.35
CA VAL A 513 -21.20 -15.73 4.73
C VAL A 513 -21.14 -15.19 3.30
N THR A 514 -20.06 -14.49 2.93
CA THR A 514 -19.92 -13.82 1.63
C THR A 514 -18.46 -13.81 1.17
N ARG A 515 -18.23 -13.59 -0.13
CA ARG A 515 -16.86 -13.45 -0.66
C ARG A 515 -16.13 -12.27 0.00
N ARG A 516 -14.83 -12.46 0.24
CA ARG A 516 -13.96 -11.46 0.85
C ARG A 516 -13.67 -10.28 -0.07
N GLY A 517 -13.65 -10.48 -1.39
CA GLY A 517 -13.34 -9.40 -2.33
C GLY A 517 -11.96 -8.82 -2.04
N PRO A 518 -11.79 -7.48 -2.01
CA PRO A 518 -10.47 -6.89 -1.76
C PRO A 518 -9.80 -7.30 -0.44
N TYR A 519 -10.55 -7.58 0.63
CA TYR A 519 -9.99 -7.94 1.93
C TYR A 519 -9.16 -9.23 1.85
N SER A 520 -7.97 -9.27 2.45
CA SER A 520 -7.03 -10.41 2.38
C SER A 520 -6.48 -10.72 0.98
N GLY A 521 -6.84 -9.91 -0.03
CA GLY A 521 -6.16 -9.84 -1.31
C GLY A 521 -4.91 -8.97 -1.22
N GLY A 522 -4.46 -8.41 -2.34
CA GLY A 522 -3.32 -7.49 -2.39
C GLY A 522 -3.61 -6.22 -3.16
N PHE A 523 -2.91 -5.13 -2.83
CA PHE A 523 -2.87 -3.90 -3.61
C PHE A 523 -1.44 -3.42 -3.76
N GLY A 524 -1.10 -2.83 -4.90
CA GLY A 524 0.26 -2.39 -5.19
C GLY A 524 0.55 -2.38 -6.67
N GLY A 525 1.82 -2.56 -7.04
CA GLY A 525 2.24 -2.47 -8.43
C GLY A 525 3.38 -3.38 -8.83
N ILE A 526 3.47 -3.59 -10.15
CA ILE A 526 4.52 -4.30 -10.87
C ILE A 526 5.10 -3.32 -11.88
N SER A 527 6.36 -2.95 -11.71
CA SER A 527 7.04 -1.99 -12.57
C SER A 527 7.29 -2.56 -13.96
N PHE A 528 7.59 -1.68 -14.92
CA PHE A 528 8.06 -2.11 -16.24
C PHE A 528 9.31 -2.99 -16.17
N SER A 529 10.20 -2.75 -15.20
CA SER A 529 11.40 -3.58 -14.97
C SER A 529 11.12 -4.97 -14.39
N GLY A 530 9.87 -5.26 -14.03
CA GLY A 530 9.45 -6.54 -13.43
C GLY A 530 9.54 -6.59 -11.91
N ASP A 531 10.08 -5.56 -11.25
CA ASP A 531 10.01 -5.44 -9.79
C ASP A 531 8.55 -5.29 -9.34
N MET A 532 8.22 -5.85 -8.18
CA MET A 532 6.86 -5.90 -7.65
C MET A 532 6.84 -5.55 -6.17
N ASP A 533 5.86 -4.75 -5.77
CA ASP A 533 5.55 -4.50 -4.37
C ASP A 533 4.03 -4.50 -4.18
N VAL A 534 3.53 -5.57 -3.56
CA VAL A 534 2.10 -5.76 -3.28
C VAL A 534 1.91 -5.89 -1.77
N ALA A 535 1.18 -4.94 -1.21
CA ALA A 535 0.74 -4.96 0.18
C ALA A 535 -0.43 -5.91 0.35
N LEU A 536 -0.54 -6.53 1.51
CA LEU A 536 -1.73 -7.29 1.87
C LEU A 536 -2.88 -6.33 2.16
N ALA A 537 -4.08 -6.59 1.67
CA ALA A 537 -5.25 -5.73 1.86
C ALA A 537 -5.87 -5.91 3.25
N LEU A 538 -5.11 -5.53 4.27
CA LEU A 538 -5.51 -5.42 5.67
C LEU A 538 -5.68 -3.96 6.06
N ARG A 539 -6.54 -3.70 7.04
CA ARG A 539 -6.87 -2.33 7.47
C ARG A 539 -7.25 -1.46 6.27
N THR A 540 -8.14 -1.99 5.43
CA THR A 540 -8.62 -1.36 4.21
C THR A 540 -10.12 -1.11 4.31
N ILE A 541 -10.53 0.11 4.05
CA ILE A 541 -11.93 0.50 3.85
C ILE A 541 -12.23 0.38 2.36
N VAL A 542 -13.30 -0.35 2.02
CA VAL A 542 -13.77 -0.49 0.64
C VAL A 542 -15.06 0.30 0.49
N PHE A 543 -15.06 1.25 -0.44
CA PHE A 543 -16.25 2.03 -0.82
C PHE A 543 -16.69 1.59 -2.21
N PRO A 544 -17.78 0.82 -2.35
CA PRO A 544 -18.36 0.53 -3.66
C PRO A 544 -18.78 1.84 -4.37
N THR A 545 -18.55 1.92 -5.68
CA THR A 545 -18.99 3.07 -6.51
C THR A 545 -20.17 2.74 -7.41
N SER A 546 -20.47 1.44 -7.58
CA SER A 546 -21.55 0.90 -8.42
C SER A 546 -22.93 0.92 -7.76
N THR A 547 -23.02 1.06 -6.44
CA THR A 547 -24.29 1.21 -5.70
C THR A 547 -24.85 2.62 -5.92
N ARG A 548 -25.30 2.89 -7.15
CA ARG A 548 -25.90 4.15 -7.59
C ARG A 548 -27.43 4.11 -7.60
N TYR A 549 -28.05 3.09 -6.99
CA TYR A 549 -29.48 2.80 -7.18
C TYR A 549 -30.26 2.51 -5.89
N ASP A 550 -29.62 2.49 -4.73
CA ASP A 550 -30.22 2.26 -3.41
C ASP A 550 -30.70 3.53 -2.71
N THR A 551 -30.42 4.71 -3.27
CA THR A 551 -31.06 5.95 -2.85
C THR A 551 -32.21 6.30 -3.79
N MET A 552 -33.43 6.38 -3.25
CA MET A 552 -34.66 6.77 -3.98
C MET A 552 -34.62 8.23 -4.50
N TYR A 553 -33.55 8.97 -4.21
CA TYR A 553 -33.36 10.37 -4.57
C TYR A 553 -32.18 10.55 -5.53
N SER A 554 -32.44 11.13 -6.69
CA SER A 554 -31.38 11.68 -7.56
C SER A 554 -30.91 12.99 -6.96
N TYR A 555 -29.69 13.03 -6.43
CA TYR A 555 -29.07 14.27 -5.99
C TYR A 555 -28.58 15.06 -7.22
N ASN A 556 -29.47 15.84 -7.85
CA ASN A 556 -29.11 16.80 -8.90
C ASN A 556 -28.41 18.07 -8.35
N ASP A 557 -28.07 18.06 -7.06
CA ASP A 557 -27.56 19.21 -6.33
C ASP A 557 -26.06 19.03 -6.12
N LEU A 558 -25.25 19.67 -6.98
CA LEU A 558 -23.78 19.62 -6.98
C LEU A 558 -23.14 20.07 -5.65
N ASN A 559 -23.92 20.66 -4.74
CA ASN A 559 -23.46 21.18 -3.45
C ASN A 559 -23.78 20.29 -2.24
N LYS A 560 -24.43 19.12 -2.42
CA LYS A 560 -24.74 18.22 -1.29
C LYS A 560 -23.80 17.03 -1.24
N ARG A 561 -23.21 16.82 -0.05
CA ARG A 561 -22.46 15.59 0.28
C ARG A 561 -23.39 14.39 0.13
N ARG A 562 -22.90 13.33 -0.52
CA ARG A 562 -23.61 12.05 -0.60
C ARG A 562 -23.32 11.18 0.61
N GLU A 563 -24.25 10.30 0.93
CA GLU A 563 -23.99 9.19 1.84
C GLU A 563 -23.12 8.15 1.14
N TRP A 564 -22.19 7.58 1.88
CA TRP A 564 -21.27 6.53 1.47
C TRP A 564 -21.41 5.34 2.41
N VAL A 565 -21.34 4.14 1.84
CA VAL A 565 -21.27 2.89 2.60
C VAL A 565 -19.81 2.43 2.67
N ALA A 566 -19.23 2.50 3.86
CA ALA A 566 -17.87 2.07 4.15
C ALA A 566 -17.87 0.61 4.62
N HIS A 567 -17.23 -0.28 3.86
CA HIS A 567 -17.03 -1.67 4.25
C HIS A 567 -15.69 -1.87 4.93
N LEU A 568 -15.73 -2.43 6.14
CA LEU A 568 -14.61 -2.57 7.06
C LEU A 568 -14.49 -4.04 7.44
N GLN A 569 -13.63 -4.80 6.77
CA GLN A 569 -13.47 -6.24 7.05
C GLN A 569 -12.25 -6.50 7.92
N ALA A 570 -12.42 -7.33 8.95
CA ALA A 570 -11.38 -7.70 9.89
C ALA A 570 -11.53 -9.18 10.30
N GLY A 571 -10.42 -9.80 10.66
CA GLY A 571 -10.37 -11.22 11.01
C GLY A 571 -9.36 -11.50 12.11
N ALA A 572 -9.46 -12.70 12.66
CA ALA A 572 -8.66 -13.19 13.77
C ALA A 572 -8.15 -14.62 13.49
N GLY A 573 -6.93 -14.91 13.93
CA GLY A 573 -6.29 -16.21 13.77
C GLY A 573 -6.80 -17.18 14.83
N ILE A 574 -7.44 -18.26 14.39
CA ILE A 574 -8.03 -19.26 15.25
C ILE A 574 -7.06 -20.43 15.40
N VAL A 575 -6.74 -20.73 16.66
CA VAL A 575 -5.90 -21.84 17.10
C VAL A 575 -6.65 -22.69 18.14
N ALA A 576 -6.09 -23.83 18.53
CA ALA A 576 -6.75 -24.79 19.43
C ALA A 576 -7.19 -24.19 20.78
N ASP A 577 -6.46 -23.19 21.29
CA ASP A 577 -6.69 -22.51 22.56
C ASP A 577 -7.44 -21.17 22.40
N SER A 578 -7.86 -20.78 21.20
CA SER A 578 -8.63 -19.54 20.96
C SER A 578 -9.93 -19.51 21.77
N ASP A 579 -10.24 -18.37 22.39
CA ASP A 579 -11.52 -18.11 23.04
C ASP A 579 -12.45 -17.36 22.07
N PRO A 580 -13.64 -17.89 21.72
CA PRO A 580 -14.51 -17.26 20.74
C PRO A 580 -14.89 -15.80 21.04
N ALA A 581 -14.98 -15.41 22.31
CA ALA A 581 -15.33 -14.05 22.67
C ALA A 581 -14.14 -13.09 22.53
N ASP A 582 -12.91 -13.55 22.79
CA ASP A 582 -11.69 -12.80 22.49
C ASP A 582 -11.52 -12.57 20.98
N GLU A 583 -11.73 -13.60 20.15
CA GLU A 583 -11.56 -13.48 18.70
C GLU A 583 -12.59 -12.53 18.06
N GLN A 584 -13.82 -12.51 18.58
CA GLN A 584 -14.82 -11.50 18.21
C GLN A 584 -14.34 -10.08 18.56
N ARG A 585 -13.84 -9.88 19.79
CA ARG A 585 -13.33 -8.57 20.24
C ARG A 585 -12.13 -8.13 19.40
N GLU A 586 -11.28 -9.07 18.99
CA GLU A 586 -10.14 -8.78 18.13
C GLU A 586 -10.58 -8.24 16.77
N CYS A 587 -11.58 -8.86 16.13
CA CYS A 587 -12.15 -8.35 14.88
C CYS A 587 -12.70 -6.92 15.04
N GLU A 588 -13.46 -6.66 16.10
CA GLU A 588 -14.03 -5.34 16.40
C GLU A 588 -12.91 -4.30 16.63
N ASN A 589 -11.89 -4.65 17.41
CA ASN A 589 -10.75 -3.77 17.69
C ASN A 589 -9.93 -3.44 16.45
N LYS A 590 -9.70 -4.43 15.56
CA LYS A 590 -9.00 -4.24 14.29
C LYS A 590 -9.78 -3.30 13.35
N ALA A 591 -11.11 -3.40 13.33
CA ALA A 591 -11.97 -2.51 12.55
C ALA A 591 -12.12 -1.10 13.16
N ALA A 592 -12.04 -0.98 14.50
CA ALA A 592 -12.24 0.28 15.21
C ALA A 592 -11.24 1.39 14.81
N GLY A 593 -10.00 1.04 14.46
CA GLY A 593 -9.02 2.01 13.97
C GLY A 593 -9.43 2.69 12.66
N LEU A 594 -10.08 1.94 11.76
CA LEU A 594 -10.62 2.46 10.51
C LEU A 594 -11.90 3.27 10.76
N ALA A 595 -12.77 2.80 11.64
CA ALA A 595 -13.95 3.55 12.07
C ALA A 595 -13.58 4.92 12.66
N ARG A 596 -12.49 4.98 13.44
CA ARG A 596 -11.99 6.25 14.00
C ARG A 596 -11.52 7.24 12.93
N ALA A 597 -10.96 6.76 11.82
CA ALA A 597 -10.62 7.62 10.69
C ALA A 597 -11.87 8.24 10.04
N ILE A 598 -12.97 7.49 9.99
CA ILE A 598 -14.27 7.99 9.51
C ILE A 598 -14.81 9.06 10.48
N ASP A 599 -14.80 8.81 11.80
CA ASP A 599 -15.22 9.82 12.80
C ASP A 599 -14.44 11.13 12.63
N LEU A 600 -13.11 11.01 12.52
CA LEU A 600 -12.25 12.16 12.40
C LEU A 600 -12.53 12.94 11.11
N ALA A 601 -12.80 12.26 10.00
CA ALA A 601 -13.18 12.90 8.75
C ALA A 601 -14.54 13.61 8.85
N GLU A 602 -15.53 12.99 9.50
CA GLU A 602 -16.84 13.61 9.73
C GLU A 602 -16.74 14.86 10.61
N ASP A 603 -16.03 14.76 11.72
CA ASP A 603 -15.81 15.89 12.64
C ASP A 603 -15.01 17.01 11.96
N SER A 604 -14.02 16.65 11.13
CA SER A 604 -13.14 17.65 10.48
C SER A 604 -13.80 18.35 9.30
N PHE A 605 -14.60 17.64 8.50
CA PHE A 605 -15.02 18.11 7.18
C PHE A 605 -16.55 18.22 6.99
N VAL A 606 -17.34 17.50 7.79
CA VAL A 606 -18.81 17.42 7.64
C VAL A 606 -19.53 18.25 8.69
N LYS A 607 -19.23 18.07 9.97
CA LYS A 607 -19.84 18.79 11.10
C LYS A 607 -19.22 20.19 11.20
N LYS A 608 -19.74 21.14 10.42
CA LYS A 608 -19.38 22.57 10.52
C LYS A 608 -20.42 23.38 11.24
#